data_AF-A0A3S4QL09-F1
#
_entry.id   AF-A0A3S4QL09-F1
#
_cell.length_a   1.000
_cell.length_b   1.000
_cell.length_c   1.000
_cell.angle_alpha   90.00
_cell.angle_beta   90.00
_cell.angle_gamma   90.00
#
_symmetry.space_group_name_H-M   'P 1'
#
loop_
_entity.id
_entity.type
_entity.pdbx_description
1 polymer ?
#
loop_
_entity_poly.entity_id
_entity_poly.type
_entity_poly.pdbx_seq_one_letter_code
_entity_poly.pdbx_strand_id
1 'polypeptide(L)'
;MTWFMIIGNMIVSYFFTNGQVGLANNAFGAFFLAGISSCAWDLMVEGMKEKKLYSFWKGLGLFLLPILLALPALFLLGYLASENISPLMVQIIAFFIMAIPNILVVEGGDVMVYLGLFFYIFRRHRMAQMVTLTLVSLFVYLTDPTSVQWMMVFAVIPMYFYNGEKVVV
;
A
#
# COMPACT_ATOMS: atom_id res chain seq x y z
N MET A 1 -10.78 -9.20 -1.53
CA MET A 1 -9.52 -9.96 -1.72
C MET A 1 -8.73 -10.11 -0.42
N THR A 2 -8.74 -9.12 0.50
CA THR A 2 -8.13 -9.21 1.85
C THR A 2 -8.66 -10.37 2.71
N TRP A 3 -9.97 -10.63 2.68
CA TRP A 3 -10.61 -11.72 3.44
C TRP A 3 -10.10 -13.12 3.09
N PHE A 4 -9.83 -13.36 1.80
CA PHE A 4 -9.28 -14.64 1.33
C PHE A 4 -7.86 -14.87 1.87
N MET A 5 -7.03 -13.82 1.88
CA MET A 5 -5.69 -13.84 2.46
C MET A 5 -5.72 -14.01 3.98
N ILE A 6 -6.64 -13.34 4.67
CA ILE A 6 -6.82 -13.47 6.13
C ILE A 6 -7.21 -14.91 6.50
N ILE A 7 -8.16 -15.51 5.77
CA ILE A 7 -8.56 -16.91 5.97
C ILE A 7 -7.41 -17.86 5.63
N GLY A 8 -6.71 -17.63 4.51
CA GLY A 8 -5.53 -18.41 4.11
C GLY A 8 -4.43 -18.37 5.18
N ASN A 9 -4.12 -17.19 5.70
CA ASN A 9 -3.13 -17.02 6.77
C ASN A 9 -3.57 -17.68 8.07
N MET A 10 -4.86 -17.66 8.43
CA MET A 10 -5.36 -18.41 9.59
C MET A 10 -5.15 -19.91 9.43
N ILE A 11 -5.48 -20.47 8.26
CA ILE A 11 -5.29 -21.90 7.96
C ILE A 11 -3.80 -22.26 8.00
N VAL A 12 -2.95 -21.49 7.31
CA VAL A 12 -1.50 -21.76 7.28
C VAL A 12 -0.89 -21.60 8.67
N SER A 13 -1.27 -20.60 9.45
CA SER A 13 -0.76 -20.40 10.82
C SER A 13 -1.23 -21.47 11.81
N TYR A 14 -2.37 -22.12 11.53
CA TYR A 14 -2.85 -23.26 12.30
C TYR A 14 -1.97 -24.51 12.07
N PHE A 15 -1.51 -24.73 10.84
CA PHE A 15 -0.67 -25.88 10.49
C PHE A 15 0.85 -25.63 10.63
N PHE A 16 1.30 -24.38 10.50
CA PHE A 16 2.71 -23.98 10.53
C PHE A 16 2.92 -22.83 11.53
N THR A 17 3.76 -23.05 12.54
CA THR A 17 4.12 -22.02 13.53
C THR A 17 5.17 -21.09 12.91
N ASN A 18 4.75 -19.92 12.40
CA ASN A 18 5.63 -19.01 11.64
C ASN A 18 6.55 -18.09 12.51
N GLY A 19 6.76 -18.41 13.79
CA GLY A 19 7.56 -17.55 14.69
C GLY A 19 7.02 -16.10 14.77
N GLN A 20 7.90 -15.11 14.99
CA GLN A 20 7.56 -13.68 14.97
C GLN A 20 7.38 -13.09 13.56
N VAL A 21 7.41 -13.91 12.51
CA VAL A 21 7.22 -13.45 11.13
C VAL A 21 5.73 -13.55 10.82
N GLY A 22 5.01 -12.43 10.95
CA GLY A 22 3.62 -12.35 10.52
C GLY A 22 3.54 -12.67 9.03
N LEU A 23 2.76 -13.69 8.67
CA LEU A 23 2.44 -13.96 7.27
C LEU A 23 1.82 -12.70 6.66
N ALA A 24 2.48 -12.18 5.63
CA ALA A 24 2.13 -11.00 4.87
C ALA A 24 0.62 -10.97 4.59
N ASN A 25 -0.07 -10.10 5.31
CA ASN A 25 -1.50 -9.94 5.25
C ASN A 25 -1.73 -8.49 4.88
N ASN A 26 -2.03 -8.24 3.59
CA ASN A 26 -2.53 -6.98 2.99
C ASN A 26 -1.72 -6.37 1.81
N ALA A 27 -0.84 -7.10 1.11
CA ALA A 27 -0.29 -6.63 -0.19
C ALA A 27 -1.36 -6.23 -1.21
N PHE A 28 -2.48 -6.98 -1.28
CA PHE A 28 -3.62 -6.60 -2.13
C PHE A 28 -4.23 -5.26 -1.75
N GLY A 29 -4.21 -4.89 -0.47
CA GLY A 29 -4.62 -3.56 -0.04
C GLY A 29 -3.70 -2.49 -0.58
N ALA A 30 -2.38 -2.71 -0.56
CA ALA A 30 -1.41 -1.78 -1.14
C ALA A 30 -1.69 -1.54 -2.63
N PHE A 31 -1.89 -2.62 -3.41
CA PHE A 31 -2.25 -2.50 -4.84
C PHE A 31 -3.61 -1.83 -5.07
N PHE A 32 -4.61 -2.16 -4.25
CA PHE A 32 -5.93 -1.56 -4.35
C PHE A 32 -5.89 -0.05 -4.09
N LEU A 33 -5.21 0.38 -3.02
CA LEU A 33 -5.04 1.80 -2.71
C LEU A 33 -4.20 2.51 -3.78
N ALA A 34 -3.12 1.89 -4.28
CA ALA A 34 -2.34 2.45 -5.38
C ALA A 34 -3.18 2.61 -6.66
N GLY A 35 -4.08 1.66 -6.94
CA GLY A 35 -5.05 1.74 -8.03
C GLY A 35 -6.04 2.91 -7.85
N ILE A 36 -6.61 3.07 -6.65
CA ILE A 36 -7.45 4.22 -6.31
C ILE A 36 -6.69 5.53 -6.51
N SER A 37 -5.46 5.63 -5.98
CA SER A 37 -4.61 6.82 -6.14
C SER A 37 -4.31 7.12 -7.61
N SER A 38 -4.12 6.09 -8.43
CA SER A 38 -3.90 6.23 -9.88
C SER A 38 -5.14 6.75 -10.60
N CYS A 39 -6.33 6.23 -10.27
CA CYS A 39 -7.60 6.76 -10.77
C CYS A 39 -7.85 8.20 -10.32
N ALA A 40 -7.51 8.53 -9.08
CA ALA A 40 -7.60 9.88 -8.55
C ALA A 40 -6.72 10.85 -9.35
N TRP A 41 -5.48 10.43 -9.62
CA TRP A 41 -4.54 11.18 -10.44
C TRP A 41 -5.08 11.43 -11.86
N ASP A 42 -5.64 10.43 -12.52
CA ASP A 42 -6.21 10.60 -13.86
C ASP A 42 -7.35 11.61 -13.88
N LEU A 43 -8.28 11.54 -12.91
CA LEU A 43 -9.37 12.51 -12.77
C LEU A 43 -8.88 13.94 -12.48
N MET A 44 -7.83 14.08 -11.67
CA MET A 44 -7.21 15.37 -11.39
C MET A 44 -6.54 15.95 -12.64
N VAL A 45 -5.79 15.14 -13.39
CA VAL A 45 -5.13 15.55 -14.63
C VAL A 45 -6.16 15.91 -15.71
N GLU A 46 -7.23 15.13 -15.85
CA GLU A 46 -8.35 15.43 -16.75
C GLU A 46 -9.03 16.74 -16.35
N GLY A 47 -9.35 16.92 -15.06
CA GLY A 47 -9.96 18.15 -14.54
C GLY A 47 -9.11 19.39 -14.79
N MET A 48 -7.79 19.29 -14.66
CA MET A 48 -6.87 20.39 -14.98
C MET A 48 -6.81 20.68 -16.48
N LYS A 49 -6.73 19.65 -17.33
CA LYS A 49 -6.65 19.81 -18.79
C LYS A 49 -7.94 20.37 -19.38
N GLU A 50 -9.08 19.89 -18.93
CA GLU A 50 -10.40 20.27 -19.45
C GLU A 50 -11.01 21.47 -18.71
N LYS A 51 -10.30 22.05 -17.73
CA LYS A 51 -10.79 23.11 -16.82
C LYS A 51 -12.12 22.75 -16.13
N LYS A 52 -12.41 21.46 -15.97
CA LYS A 52 -13.59 20.93 -15.29
C LYS A 52 -13.31 20.82 -13.79
N LEU A 53 -13.69 21.86 -13.05
CA LEU A 53 -13.58 21.90 -11.58
C LEU A 53 -14.18 20.66 -10.91
N TYR A 54 -15.35 20.19 -11.38
CA TYR A 54 -16.01 19.01 -10.82
C TYR A 54 -15.15 17.74 -10.89
N SER A 55 -14.52 17.46 -12.03
CA SER A 55 -13.64 16.29 -12.19
C SER A 55 -12.40 16.38 -11.29
N PHE A 56 -11.86 17.58 -11.12
CA PHE A 56 -10.73 17.82 -10.21
C PHE A 56 -11.13 17.55 -8.75
N TRP A 57 -12.25 18.09 -8.28
CA TRP A 57 -12.74 17.86 -6.91
C TRP A 57 -13.09 16.40 -6.66
N LYS A 58 -13.67 15.70 -7.65
CA LYS A 58 -13.91 14.26 -7.59
C LYS A 58 -12.60 13.48 -7.46
N GLY A 59 -11.59 13.83 -8.25
CA GLY A 59 -10.25 13.24 -8.16
C GLY A 59 -9.60 13.50 -6.80
N LEU A 60 -9.67 14.72 -6.29
CA LEU A 60 -9.16 15.08 -4.96
C LEU A 60 -9.87 14.29 -3.84
N GLY A 61 -11.19 14.15 -3.91
CA GLY A 61 -11.96 13.33 -2.98
C GLY A 61 -11.54 11.85 -3.02
N LEU A 62 -11.30 11.31 -4.22
CA LEU A 62 -10.80 9.94 -4.39
C LEU A 62 -9.36 9.78 -3.88
N PHE A 63 -8.52 10.81 -4.02
CA PHE A 63 -7.16 10.81 -3.50
C PHE A 63 -7.10 10.81 -1.96
N LEU A 64 -8.05 11.50 -1.31
CA LEU A 64 -8.18 11.53 0.15
C LEU A 64 -8.82 10.26 0.72
N LEU A 65 -9.51 9.47 -0.12
CA LEU A 65 -10.24 8.27 0.32
C LEU A 65 -9.36 7.25 1.07
N PRO A 66 -8.14 6.89 0.62
CA PRO A 66 -7.22 6.03 1.38
C PRO A 66 -6.89 6.54 2.79
N ILE A 67 -6.82 7.87 2.97
CA ILE A 67 -6.55 8.53 4.26
C ILE A 67 -7.82 8.49 5.13
N LEU A 68 -8.98 8.76 4.55
CA LEU A 68 -10.27 8.68 5.25
C LEU A 68 -10.56 7.25 5.72
N LEU A 69 -10.21 6.23 4.94
CA LEU A 69 -10.31 4.83 5.33
C LEU A 69 -9.40 4.45 6.50
N ALA A 70 -8.38 5.25 6.80
CA ALA A 70 -7.52 5.03 7.97
C ALA A 70 -8.12 5.57 9.28
N LEU A 71 -9.10 6.49 9.23
CA LEU A 71 -9.71 7.07 10.43
C LEU A 71 -10.37 6.02 11.35
N PRO A 72 -11.17 5.05 10.84
CA PRO A 72 -11.71 3.99 11.68
C PRO A 72 -10.60 3.13 12.30
N ALA A 73 -9.54 2.85 11.54
CA ALA A 73 -8.41 2.07 12.04
C ALA A 73 -7.67 2.80 13.16
N LEU A 74 -7.43 4.11 13.04
CA LEU A 74 -6.82 4.95 14.08
C LEU A 74 -7.66 4.98 15.35
N PHE A 75 -8.98 5.15 15.22
CA PHE A 75 -9.88 5.15 16.37
C PHE A 75 -9.86 3.82 17.11
N LEU A 76 -9.91 2.72 16.36
CA LEU A 76 -9.86 1.36 16.91
C LEU A 76 -8.49 1.03 17.54
N LEU A 77 -7.39 1.48 16.95
CA LEU A 77 -6.04 1.36 17.55
C LEU A 77 -5.92 2.15 18.86
N GLY A 78 -6.48 3.36 18.90
CA GLY A 78 -6.52 4.17 20.12
C GLY A 78 -7.31 3.49 21.23
N TYR A 79 -8.42 2.81 20.88
CA TYR A 79 -9.16 1.99 21.83
C TYR A 79 -8.31 0.82 22.35
N LEU A 80 -7.59 0.11 21.48
CA LEU A 80 -6.69 -1.00 21.87
C LEU A 80 -5.59 -0.60 22.86
N ALA A 81 -5.17 0.67 22.87
CA ALA A 81 -4.18 1.19 23.81
C ALA A 81 -4.72 1.40 25.24
N SER A 82 -6.02 1.18 25.49
CA SER A 82 -6.59 1.30 26.83
C SER A 82 -6.28 0.08 27.71
N GLU A 83 -5.90 0.35 28.96
CA GLU A 83 -5.69 -0.67 29.97
C GLU A 83 -7.06 -1.25 30.38
N ASN A 84 -7.44 -2.43 29.86
CA ASN A 84 -8.52 -3.36 30.28
C ASN A 84 -9.34 -3.97 29.12
N ILE A 85 -8.69 -4.34 28.01
CA ILE A 85 -9.38 -4.99 26.88
C ILE A 85 -9.21 -6.51 26.95
N SER A 86 -10.32 -7.24 26.77
CA SER A 86 -10.29 -8.70 26.74
C SER A 86 -9.56 -9.22 25.48
N PRO A 87 -8.84 -10.35 25.53
CA PRO A 87 -8.14 -10.90 24.37
C PRO A 87 -9.04 -11.16 23.16
N LEU A 88 -10.31 -11.54 23.39
CA LEU A 88 -11.30 -11.74 22.34
C LEU A 88 -11.68 -10.42 21.65
N MET A 89 -11.82 -9.33 22.41
CA MET A 89 -12.10 -8.01 21.87
C MET A 89 -10.92 -7.49 21.03
N VAL A 90 -9.67 -7.75 21.45
CA VAL A 90 -8.47 -7.43 20.66
C VAL A 90 -8.49 -8.12 19.30
N GLN A 91 -8.83 -9.42 19.26
CA GLN A 91 -8.91 -10.18 18.02
C GLN A 91 -9.99 -9.65 17.08
N ILE A 92 -11.19 -9.35 17.61
CA ILE A 92 -12.29 -8.78 16.84
C ILE A 92 -11.89 -7.42 16.25
N ILE A 93 -11.28 -6.55 17.04
CA ILE A 93 -10.86 -5.23 16.59
C ILE A 93 -9.76 -5.34 15.52
N ALA A 94 -8.74 -6.17 15.74
CA ALA A 94 -7.66 -6.40 14.78
C ALA A 94 -8.21 -6.93 13.44
N PHE A 95 -9.21 -7.80 13.48
CA PHE A 95 -9.90 -8.29 12.29
C PHE A 95 -10.60 -7.18 11.50
N PHE A 96 -11.32 -6.28 12.18
CA PHE A 96 -11.96 -5.13 11.52
C PHE A 96 -10.95 -4.14 10.95
N ILE A 97 -9.83 -3.90 11.64
CA ILE A 97 -8.74 -3.04 11.15
C ILE A 97 -8.13 -3.63 9.86
N MET A 98 -7.88 -4.94 9.83
CA MET A 98 -7.29 -5.61 8.64
C MET A 98 -8.28 -5.83 7.50
N ALA A 99 -9.59 -5.89 7.78
CA ALA A 99 -10.63 -6.10 6.78
C ALA A 99 -10.72 -4.95 5.76
N ILE A 100 -10.51 -3.71 6.23
CA ILE A 100 -10.61 -2.49 5.41
C ILE A 100 -9.21 -2.10 4.94
N PRO A 101 -8.92 -2.12 3.62
CA PRO A 101 -7.66 -1.61 3.10
C PRO A 101 -7.52 -0.13 3.45
N ASN A 102 -6.51 0.20 4.24
CA ASN A 102 -6.21 1.57 4.61
C ASN A 102 -4.69 1.76 4.70
N ILE A 103 -4.26 3.00 4.57
CA ILE A 103 -2.86 3.34 4.35
C ILE A 103 -1.93 2.93 5.53
N LEU A 104 -2.49 2.64 6.71
CA LEU A 104 -1.71 2.30 7.92
C LEU A 104 -1.38 0.82 8.04
N VAL A 105 -2.24 -0.06 7.51
CA VAL A 105 -2.10 -1.53 7.66
C VAL A 105 -1.91 -2.24 6.33
N VAL A 106 -1.62 -1.50 5.26
CA VAL A 106 -1.12 -2.12 4.02
C VAL A 106 0.31 -2.61 4.20
N GLU A 107 0.62 -3.67 3.47
CA GLU A 107 1.95 -4.25 3.50
C GLU A 107 2.98 -3.31 2.87
N GLY A 108 4.12 -3.15 3.54
CA GLY A 108 5.12 -2.16 3.16
C GLY A 108 4.75 -0.72 3.50
N GLY A 109 3.60 -0.49 4.16
CA GLY A 109 3.15 0.81 4.62
C GLY A 109 2.66 1.74 3.51
N ASP A 110 2.43 2.99 3.90
CA ASP A 110 2.04 4.10 3.04
C ASP A 110 3.05 4.34 1.89
N VAL A 111 4.34 4.13 2.17
CA VAL A 111 5.44 4.24 1.20
C VAL A 111 5.19 3.39 -0.04
N MET A 112 4.66 2.16 0.09
CA MET A 112 4.36 1.30 -1.07
C MET A 112 3.21 1.82 -1.92
N VAL A 113 2.20 2.44 -1.30
CA VAL A 113 1.07 3.04 -2.02
C VAL A 113 1.56 4.23 -2.84
N TYR A 114 2.40 5.08 -2.25
CA TYR A 114 3.01 6.23 -2.94
C TYR A 114 3.97 5.79 -4.04
N LEU A 115 4.80 4.76 -3.80
CA LEU A 115 5.67 4.20 -4.82
C LEU A 115 4.86 3.69 -6.02
N GLY A 116 3.76 2.96 -5.77
CA GLY A 116 2.85 2.50 -6.82
C GLY A 116 2.27 3.66 -7.64
N LEU A 117 1.87 4.75 -6.97
CA LEU A 117 1.42 5.96 -7.65
C LEU A 117 2.54 6.60 -8.48
N PHE A 118 3.76 6.72 -7.96
CA PHE A 118 4.87 7.30 -8.74
C PHE A 118 5.21 6.44 -9.95
N PHE A 119 5.19 5.11 -9.82
CA PHE A 119 5.38 4.21 -10.95
C PHE A 119 4.28 4.37 -12.00
N TYR A 120 3.04 4.65 -11.59
CA TYR A 120 1.95 4.97 -12.50
C TYR A 120 2.18 6.30 -13.23
N ILE A 121 2.56 7.36 -12.50
CA ILE A 121 2.84 8.69 -13.08
C ILE A 121 4.00 8.59 -14.08
N PHE A 122 5.08 7.90 -13.72
CA PHE A 122 6.27 7.73 -14.55
C PHE A 122 6.21 6.48 -15.46
N ARG A 123 5.02 5.91 -15.71
CA ARG A 123 4.85 4.67 -16.50
C ARG A 123 5.45 4.70 -17.91
N ARG A 124 5.69 5.90 -18.46
CA ARG A 124 6.32 6.10 -19.78
C ARG A 124 7.83 6.33 -19.71
N HIS A 125 8.37 6.57 -18.53
CA HIS A 125 9.77 6.96 -18.32
C HIS A 125 10.45 5.98 -17.36
N ARG A 126 10.97 4.88 -17.91
CA ARG A 126 11.65 3.83 -17.14
C ARG A 126 12.79 4.33 -16.27
N MET A 127 13.60 5.24 -16.79
CA MET A 127 14.69 5.87 -16.02
C MET A 127 14.14 6.62 -14.80
N ALA A 128 13.00 7.32 -14.95
CA ALA A 128 12.36 8.01 -13.83
C ALA A 128 11.84 7.01 -12.79
N GLN A 129 11.26 5.86 -13.20
CA GLN A 129 10.85 4.81 -12.26
C GLN A 129 12.03 4.27 -11.45
N MET A 130 13.17 3.97 -12.09
CA MET A 130 14.38 3.49 -11.39
C MET A 130 14.94 4.53 -10.43
N VAL A 131 14.98 5.81 -10.83
CA VAL A 131 15.41 6.91 -9.97
C VAL A 131 14.47 7.05 -8.77
N THR A 132 13.16 7.05 -8.99
CA THR A 132 12.19 7.12 -7.90
C THR A 132 12.32 5.96 -6.93
N LEU A 133 12.45 4.72 -7.44
CA LEU A 133 12.67 3.55 -6.60
C LEU A 133 13.92 3.70 -5.72
N THR A 134 15.01 4.18 -6.31
CA THR A 134 16.28 4.40 -5.59
C THR A 134 16.12 5.47 -4.50
N LEU A 135 15.47 6.60 -4.82
CA LEU A 135 15.24 7.68 -3.86
C LEU A 135 14.34 7.24 -2.70
N VAL A 136 13.26 6.50 -3.00
CA VAL A 136 12.37 5.96 -1.95
C VAL A 136 13.10 4.95 -1.09
N SER A 137 13.90 4.06 -1.69
CA SER A 137 14.72 3.09 -0.94
C SER A 137 15.70 3.78 0.00
N LEU A 138 16.37 4.83 -0.48
CA LEU A 138 17.27 5.64 0.33
C LEU A 138 16.52 6.35 1.47
N PHE A 139 15.35 6.91 1.18
CA PHE A 139 14.50 7.52 2.20
C PHE A 139 14.15 6.52 3.31
N VAL A 140 13.69 5.31 2.94
CA VAL A 140 13.36 4.24 3.90
C VAL A 140 14.59 3.86 4.73
N TYR A 141 15.77 3.72 4.12
CA TYR A 141 17.01 3.43 4.84
C TYR A 141 17.38 4.51 5.85
N LEU A 142 17.17 5.79 5.50
CA LEU A 142 17.46 6.92 6.39
C LEU A 142 16.47 7.02 7.56
N THR A 143 15.20 6.64 7.34
CA THR A 143 14.17 6.68 8.39
C THR A 143 14.19 5.44 9.30
N ASP A 144 14.44 4.27 8.73
CA ASP A 144 14.51 2.99 9.44
C ASP A 144 15.50 2.03 8.75
N PRO A 145 16.79 2.08 9.12
CA PRO A 145 17.81 1.23 8.52
C PRO A 145 17.67 -0.25 8.92
N THR A 146 16.88 -0.56 9.94
CA THR A 146 16.65 -1.94 10.41
C THR A 146 15.57 -2.66 9.60
N SER A 147 14.70 -1.90 8.94
CA SER A 147 13.69 -2.43 8.03
C SER A 147 14.33 -3.13 6.84
N VAL A 148 13.76 -4.25 6.40
CA VAL A 148 14.19 -4.93 5.15
C VAL A 148 13.70 -4.17 3.91
N GLN A 149 12.76 -3.23 4.05
CA GLN A 149 12.10 -2.57 2.91
C GLN A 149 13.06 -1.77 2.04
N TRP A 150 14.12 -1.15 2.58
CA TRP A 150 15.09 -0.39 1.77
C TRP A 150 15.79 -1.27 0.72
N MET A 151 15.83 -2.59 0.91
CA MET A 151 16.40 -3.54 -0.05
C MET A 151 15.62 -3.58 -1.37
N MET A 152 14.45 -2.95 -1.45
CA MET A 152 13.73 -2.74 -2.72
C MET A 152 14.58 -2.04 -3.80
N VAL A 153 15.67 -1.35 -3.42
CA VAL A 153 16.66 -0.79 -4.35
C VAL A 153 17.22 -1.84 -5.32
N PHE A 154 17.33 -3.11 -4.89
CA PHE A 154 17.86 -4.17 -5.75
C PHE A 154 16.94 -4.50 -6.92
N ALA A 155 15.64 -4.12 -6.85
CA ALA A 155 14.74 -4.25 -7.99
C ALA A 155 15.12 -3.34 -9.17
N VAL A 156 15.99 -2.35 -8.98
CA VAL A 156 16.58 -1.57 -10.09
C VAL A 156 17.33 -2.47 -11.08
N ILE A 157 17.96 -3.55 -10.61
CA ILE A 157 18.72 -4.48 -11.46
C ILE A 157 17.81 -5.15 -12.51
N PRO A 158 16.76 -5.92 -12.13
CA PRO A 158 15.84 -6.48 -13.12
C PRO A 158 15.09 -5.38 -13.89
N MET A 159 14.78 -4.24 -13.25
CA MET A 159 14.21 -3.10 -13.94
C MET A 159 15.13 -2.49 -14.99
N TYR A 160 16.45 -2.69 -14.95
CA TYR A 160 17.43 -2.24 -15.96
C TYR A 160 17.61 -3.25 -17.11
N PHE A 161 17.38 -4.53 -16.86
CA PHE A 161 17.42 -5.57 -17.91
C PHE A 161 16.08 -5.82 -18.63
N TYR A 162 14.97 -5.30 -18.10
CA TYR A 162 13.65 -5.43 -18.72
C TYR A 162 13.53 -4.70 -20.09
N ASN A 163 13.52 -5.45 -21.19
CA ASN A 163 13.50 -4.87 -22.55
C ASN A 163 12.14 -4.31 -23.01
N GLY A 164 11.06 -4.45 -22.23
CA GLY A 164 9.75 -3.90 -22.58
C GLY A 164 9.07 -4.57 -23.77
N GLU A 165 9.70 -5.55 -24.40
CA GLU A 165 9.11 -6.38 -25.43
C GLU A 165 8.00 -7.22 -24.82
N LYS A 166 6.81 -7.16 -25.42
CA LYS A 166 5.76 -8.13 -25.13
C LYS A 166 6.32 -9.48 -25.52
N VAL A 167 6.29 -10.46 -24.61
CA VAL A 167 6.56 -11.84 -24.97
C VAL A 167 5.51 -12.21 -26.01
N VAL A 168 5.90 -12.26 -27.28
CA VAL A 168 5.08 -12.80 -28.35
C VAL A 168 5.12 -14.30 -28.15
N VAL A 169 4.17 -14.81 -27.36
CA VAL A 169 3.88 -16.24 -27.24
C VAL A 169 2.92 -16.63 -28.35
#